data_AF-A0A836PZH2-F1
#
_entry.id   AF-A0A836PZH2-F1
#
_cell.length_a   1.000
_cell.length_b   1.000
_cell.length_c   1.000
_cell.angle_alpha   90.00
_cell.angle_beta   90.00
_cell.angle_gamma   90.00
#
_symmetry.space_group_name_H-M   'P 1'
#
loop_
_entity.id
_entity.type
_entity.pdbx_description
1 polymer ?
#
loop_
_entity_poly.entity_id
_entity_poly.type
_entity_poly.pdbx_seq_one_letter_code
_entity_poly.pdbx_strand_id
1 'polypeptide(L)'
;MTRLLEQSRNSLEQAKDQHKEKNEMDNEFVHEFNSLLAGERSCVETYDLALGKARQADVLETLTYCRNNHMARVALLTSHVLSMGGTPNESAGLWGGFDKFVQDSAPNERDSVAMLEQAEAERLVNYEAQRDLVIGPVRVCILNELLPAQHETHLALSTLLKNLPKAA
;
A
#
# COMPACT_ATOMS: atom_id res chain seq x y z
N MET A 1 55.62 8.11 10.40
CA MET A 1 55.01 7.06 9.54
C MET A 1 53.83 6.36 10.22
N THR A 2 53.93 6.02 11.51
CA THR A 2 52.89 5.28 12.27
C THR A 2 51.53 6.00 12.39
N ARG A 3 51.49 7.32 12.67
CA ARG A 3 50.22 8.09 12.79
C ARG A 3 49.39 8.13 11.50
N LEU A 4 50.04 8.20 10.33
CA LEU A 4 49.35 8.25 9.03
C LEU A 4 48.68 6.91 8.70
N LEU A 5 49.32 5.78 9.02
CA LEU A 5 48.76 4.44 8.84
C LEU A 5 47.60 4.18 9.80
N GLU A 6 47.69 4.66 11.04
CA GLU A 6 46.62 4.54 12.03
C GLU A 6 45.38 5.38 11.68
N GLN A 7 45.57 6.62 11.20
CA GLN A 7 44.48 7.46 10.70
C GLN A 7 43.79 6.82 9.49
N SER A 8 44.56 6.30 8.52
CA SER A 8 44.00 5.62 7.35
C SER A 8 43.20 4.36 7.75
N ARG A 9 43.67 3.59 8.73
CA ARG A 9 42.95 2.42 9.25
C ARG A 9 41.63 2.82 9.92
N ASN A 10 41.62 3.87 10.73
CA ASN A 10 40.42 4.32 11.43
C ASN A 10 39.36 4.85 10.45
N SER A 11 39.76 5.58 9.40
CA SER A 11 38.82 6.02 8.35
C SER A 11 38.22 4.86 7.56
N LEU A 12 38.99 3.79 7.32
CA LEU A 12 38.49 2.59 6.65
C LEU A 12 37.47 1.83 7.51
N GLU A 13 37.70 1.71 8.82
CA GLU A 13 36.72 1.09 9.72
C GLU A 13 35.43 1.93 9.84
N GLN A 14 35.54 3.25 9.97
CA GLN A 14 34.37 4.13 9.98
C GLN A 14 33.53 4.04 8.69
N ALA A 15 34.18 3.92 7.52
CA ALA A 15 33.47 3.74 6.25
C ALA A 15 32.76 2.38 6.16
N LYS A 16 33.34 1.32 6.72
CA LYS A 16 32.70 -0.01 6.78
C LYS A 16 31.48 0.01 7.71
N ASP A 17 31.59 0.66 8.86
CA ASP A 17 30.49 0.79 9.82
C ASP A 17 29.32 1.56 9.21
N GLN A 18 29.58 2.70 8.55
CA GLN A 18 28.56 3.48 7.84
C GLN A 18 27.89 2.68 6.70
N HIS A 19 28.67 1.90 5.95
CA HIS A 19 28.13 1.05 4.88
C HIS A 19 27.26 -0.08 5.44
N LYS A 20 27.65 -0.65 6.59
CA LYS A 20 26.87 -1.68 7.27
C LYS A 20 25.54 -1.11 7.81
N GLU A 21 25.57 0.02 8.50
CA GLU A 21 24.38 0.70 9.02
C GLU A 21 23.41 1.09 7.89
N LYS A 22 23.95 1.61 6.78
CA LYS A 22 23.13 1.91 5.60
C LYS A 22 22.45 0.66 5.05
N ASN A 23 23.17 -0.44 4.90
CA ASN A 23 22.59 -1.69 4.40
C ASN A 23 21.52 -2.27 5.34
N GLU A 24 21.70 -2.16 6.65
CA GLU A 24 20.69 -2.58 7.63
C GLU A 24 19.42 -1.71 7.53
N MET A 25 19.58 -0.39 7.37
CA MET A 25 18.47 0.54 7.18
C MET A 25 17.72 0.31 5.86
N ASP A 26 18.44 0.10 4.75
CA ASP A 26 17.84 -0.18 3.44
C ASP A 26 17.04 -1.50 3.48
N ASN A 27 17.52 -2.51 4.21
CA ASN A 27 16.79 -3.76 4.42
C ASN A 27 15.48 -3.55 5.21
N GLU A 28 15.49 -2.70 6.23
CA GLU A 28 14.29 -2.35 6.99
C GLU A 28 13.27 -1.62 6.11
N PHE A 29 13.71 -0.65 5.30
CA PHE A 29 12.83 0.03 4.35
C PHE A 29 12.26 -0.92 3.30
N VAL A 30 13.07 -1.85 2.78
CA VAL A 30 12.60 -2.90 1.85
C VAL A 30 11.51 -3.75 2.49
N HIS A 31 11.68 -4.13 3.76
CA HIS A 31 10.65 -4.88 4.50
C HIS A 31 9.34 -4.09 4.60
N GLU A 32 9.41 -2.82 5.02
CA GLU A 32 8.23 -1.97 5.16
C GLU A 32 7.53 -1.72 3.81
N PHE A 33 8.27 -1.41 2.75
CA PHE A 33 7.70 -1.26 1.41
C PHE A 33 7.04 -2.55 0.90
N ASN A 34 7.60 -3.71 1.22
CA ASN A 34 7.00 -4.99 0.86
C ASN A 34 5.71 -5.29 1.64
N SER A 35 5.61 -4.84 2.90
CA SER A 35 4.38 -4.91 3.68
C SER A 35 3.27 -4.07 3.05
N LEU A 36 3.58 -2.81 2.69
CA LEU A 36 2.66 -1.90 1.96
C LEU A 36 2.24 -2.51 0.62
N LEU A 37 3.20 -3.04 -0.15
CA LEU A 37 2.99 -3.63 -1.47
C LEU A 37 2.02 -4.82 -1.43
N ALA A 38 2.20 -5.70 -0.44
CA ALA A 38 1.33 -6.86 -0.26
C ALA A 38 -0.13 -6.43 0.01
N GLY A 39 -0.31 -5.35 0.77
CA GLY A 39 -1.64 -4.77 1.01
C GLY A 39 -2.28 -4.18 -0.24
N GLU A 40 -1.53 -3.45 -1.07
CA GLU A 40 -2.05 -2.88 -2.32
C GLU A 40 -2.40 -3.96 -3.35
N ARG A 41 -1.66 -5.08 -3.40
CA ARG A 41 -2.03 -6.25 -4.21
C ARG A 41 -3.35 -6.88 -3.76
N SER A 42 -3.56 -7.02 -2.45
CA SER A 42 -4.82 -7.52 -1.88
C SER A 42 -6.02 -6.66 -2.29
N CYS A 43 -5.85 -5.33 -2.40
CA CYS A 43 -6.89 -4.48 -2.97
C CYS A 43 -7.19 -4.81 -4.42
N VAL A 44 -6.16 -4.88 -5.28
CA VAL A 44 -6.35 -5.16 -6.70
C VAL A 44 -7.15 -6.45 -6.88
N GLU A 45 -6.79 -7.52 -6.17
CA GLU A 45 -7.51 -8.80 -6.20
C GLU A 45 -8.96 -8.65 -5.73
N THR A 46 -9.20 -7.87 -4.68
CA THR A 46 -10.54 -7.66 -4.15
C THR A 46 -11.43 -6.89 -5.13
N TYR A 47 -10.89 -5.83 -5.73
CA TYR A 47 -11.62 -5.10 -6.77
C TYR A 47 -11.85 -5.96 -8.02
N ASP A 48 -10.93 -6.84 -8.39
CA ASP A 48 -11.16 -7.82 -9.47
C ASP A 48 -12.35 -8.73 -9.17
N LEU A 49 -12.46 -9.23 -7.93
CA LEU A 49 -13.60 -10.02 -7.50
C LEU A 49 -14.91 -9.22 -7.52
N ALA A 50 -14.87 -7.96 -7.08
CA ALA A 50 -16.04 -7.07 -7.09
C ALA A 50 -16.49 -6.75 -8.52
N LEU A 51 -15.56 -6.45 -9.43
CA LEU A 51 -15.82 -6.19 -10.84
C LEU A 51 -16.46 -7.38 -11.55
N GLY A 52 -16.06 -8.62 -11.21
CA GLY A 52 -16.70 -9.82 -11.76
C GLY A 52 -18.20 -9.95 -11.39
N LYS A 53 -18.62 -9.33 -10.29
CA LYS A 53 -20.01 -9.34 -9.79
C LYS A 53 -20.81 -8.11 -10.18
N ALA A 54 -20.14 -7.00 -10.50
CA ALA A 54 -20.78 -5.75 -10.90
C ALA A 54 -21.51 -5.87 -12.26
N ARG A 55 -22.58 -5.12 -12.41
CA ARG A 55 -23.53 -5.10 -13.53
C ARG A 55 -23.92 -3.68 -13.90
N GLN A 56 -24.07 -2.79 -12.93
CA GLN A 56 -24.38 -1.38 -13.19
C GLN A 56 -23.17 -0.63 -13.75
N ALA A 57 -23.40 0.24 -14.74
CA ALA A 57 -22.32 0.90 -15.48
C ALA A 57 -21.50 1.87 -14.62
N ASP A 58 -22.17 2.63 -13.75
CA ASP A 58 -21.55 3.55 -12.79
C ASP A 58 -20.71 2.80 -11.73
N VAL A 59 -21.20 1.65 -11.26
CA VAL A 59 -20.46 0.75 -10.38
C VAL A 59 -19.21 0.23 -11.08
N LEU A 60 -19.34 -0.30 -12.30
CA LEU A 60 -18.21 -0.80 -13.09
C LEU A 60 -17.15 0.26 -13.33
N GLU A 61 -17.56 1.47 -13.72
CA GLU A 61 -16.66 2.61 -13.95
C GLU A 61 -15.88 2.96 -12.69
N THR A 62 -16.59 3.15 -11.57
CA THR A 62 -15.97 3.55 -10.30
C THR A 62 -15.05 2.46 -9.75
N LEU A 63 -15.47 1.19 -9.77
CA LEU A 63 -14.63 0.08 -9.30
C LEU A 63 -13.38 -0.09 -10.16
N THR A 64 -13.49 0.13 -11.48
CA THR A 64 -12.34 0.11 -12.38
C THR A 64 -11.37 1.26 -12.08
N TYR A 65 -11.90 2.45 -11.83
CA TYR A 65 -11.11 3.61 -11.41
C TYR A 65 -10.32 3.31 -10.12
N CYS A 66 -11.00 2.82 -9.08
CA CYS A 66 -10.37 2.48 -7.81
C CYS A 66 -9.30 1.40 -7.97
N ARG A 67 -9.61 0.31 -8.69
CA ARG A 67 -8.64 -0.76 -8.99
C ARG A 67 -7.38 -0.23 -9.66
N ASN A 68 -7.54 0.62 -10.67
CA ASN A 68 -6.40 1.19 -11.40
C ASN A 68 -5.55 2.09 -10.50
N ASN A 69 -6.17 2.81 -9.57
CA ASN A 69 -5.44 3.60 -8.58
C ASN A 69 -4.59 2.69 -7.67
N HIS A 70 -5.13 1.56 -7.18
CA HIS A 70 -4.34 0.56 -6.45
C HIS A 70 -3.20 -0.03 -7.29
N MET A 71 -3.45 -0.34 -8.56
CA MET A 71 -2.39 -0.83 -9.46
C MET A 71 -1.25 0.17 -9.64
N ALA A 72 -1.56 1.47 -9.71
CA ALA A 72 -0.54 2.51 -9.77
C ALA A 72 0.34 2.52 -8.51
N ARG A 73 -0.27 2.33 -7.33
CA ARG A 73 0.45 2.22 -6.06
C ARG A 73 1.28 0.94 -5.95
N VAL A 74 0.78 -0.19 -6.46
CA VAL A 74 1.58 -1.42 -6.60
C VAL A 74 2.84 -1.16 -7.44
N ALA A 75 2.72 -0.46 -8.57
CA ALA A 75 3.86 -0.13 -9.42
C ALA A 75 4.87 0.81 -8.73
N LEU A 76 4.37 1.83 -8.02
CA LEU A 76 5.18 2.75 -7.23
C LEU A 76 5.98 2.01 -6.14
N LEU A 77 5.31 1.20 -5.33
CA LEU A 77 5.93 0.47 -4.22
C LEU A 77 6.93 -0.58 -4.73
N THR A 78 6.60 -1.27 -5.82
CA THR A 78 7.51 -2.18 -6.52
C THR A 78 8.80 -1.46 -6.93
N SER A 79 8.67 -0.24 -7.47
CA SER A 79 9.82 0.57 -7.89
C SER A 79 10.71 0.96 -6.71
N HIS A 80 10.10 1.31 -5.56
CA HIS A 80 10.85 1.56 -4.33
C HIS A 80 11.66 0.35 -3.88
N VAL A 81 11.02 -0.82 -3.76
CA VAL A 81 11.71 -2.06 -3.35
C VAL A 81 12.89 -2.38 -4.27
N LEU A 82 12.69 -2.32 -5.59
CA LEU A 82 13.75 -2.57 -6.57
C LEU A 82 14.89 -1.54 -6.48
N SER A 83 14.58 -0.27 -6.26
CA SER A 83 15.60 0.80 -6.17
C SER A 83 16.54 0.64 -4.98
N MET A 84 16.09 -0.05 -3.92
CA MET A 84 16.88 -0.39 -2.74
C MET A 84 17.56 -1.77 -2.84
N GLY A 85 17.48 -2.43 -4.00
CA GLY A 85 18.08 -3.75 -4.22
C GLY A 85 17.31 -4.91 -3.58
N GLY A 86 16.08 -4.66 -3.11
CA GLY A 86 15.20 -5.68 -2.56
C GLY A 86 14.43 -6.46 -3.64
N THR A 87 13.79 -7.54 -3.21
CA THR A 87 12.87 -8.33 -4.06
C THR A 87 11.42 -7.94 -3.73
N PRO A 88 10.64 -7.46 -4.70
CA PRO A 88 9.23 -7.12 -4.50
C PRO A 88 8.42 -8.35 -4.08
N ASN A 89 7.56 -8.18 -3.10
CA ASN A 89 6.60 -9.21 -2.72
C ASN A 89 5.56 -9.39 -3.84
N GLU A 90 5.36 -10.63 -4.26
CA GLU A 90 4.40 -11.03 -5.28
C GLU A 90 3.06 -11.49 -4.69
N SER A 91 3.01 -11.80 -3.39
CA SER A 91 1.77 -12.24 -2.73
C SER A 91 0.91 -11.05 -2.28
N ALA A 92 -0.40 -11.22 -2.38
CA ALA A 92 -1.34 -10.40 -1.62
C ALA A 92 -1.22 -10.76 -0.13
N GLY A 93 -0.99 -9.75 0.71
CA GLY A 93 -0.91 -9.90 2.16
C GLY A 93 -2.25 -9.64 2.85
N LEU A 94 -2.42 -10.15 4.07
CA LEU A 94 -3.54 -9.79 4.94
C LEU A 94 -3.30 -8.39 5.51
N TRP A 95 -3.59 -7.37 4.72
CA TRP A 95 -3.59 -5.98 5.17
C TRP A 95 -5.04 -5.52 5.29
N GLY A 96 -5.47 -5.44 6.56
CA GLY A 96 -6.86 -5.50 7.01
C GLY A 96 -7.86 -4.65 6.22
N GLY A 97 -9.09 -5.16 6.15
CA GLY A 97 -10.27 -4.57 5.53
C GLY A 97 -10.91 -5.50 4.49
N PHE A 98 -10.08 -6.13 3.65
CA PHE A 98 -10.56 -6.91 2.50
C PHE A 98 -10.69 -8.42 2.73
N ASP A 99 -10.09 -8.96 3.80
CA ASP A 99 -10.26 -10.38 4.18
C ASP A 99 -11.74 -10.74 4.39
N LYS A 100 -12.53 -9.78 4.90
CA LYS A 100 -13.97 -9.92 5.11
C LYS A 100 -14.74 -9.89 3.80
N PHE A 101 -14.31 -9.10 2.81
CA PHE A 101 -14.97 -9.04 1.50
C PHE A 101 -14.83 -10.34 0.71
N VAL A 102 -13.68 -11.02 0.80
CA VAL A 102 -13.47 -12.32 0.13
C VAL A 102 -14.36 -13.42 0.73
N GLN A 103 -14.65 -13.34 2.04
CA GLN A 103 -15.45 -14.33 2.76
C GLN A 103 -16.96 -14.09 2.61
N ASP A 104 -17.40 -12.83 2.60
CA ASP A 104 -18.82 -12.48 2.52
C ASP A 104 -19.28 -12.21 1.08
N SER A 105 -20.23 -13.01 0.62
CA SER A 105 -20.95 -12.74 -0.62
C SER A 105 -22.05 -11.72 -0.34
N ALA A 106 -21.72 -10.43 -0.48
CA ALA A 106 -22.71 -9.37 -0.33
C ALA A 106 -23.96 -9.66 -1.18
N PRO A 107 -25.17 -9.48 -0.64
CA PRO A 107 -26.39 -9.95 -1.29
C PRO A 107 -26.78 -9.12 -2.52
N ASN A 108 -26.25 -7.90 -2.65
CA ASN A 108 -26.45 -7.03 -3.81
C ASN A 108 -25.22 -6.12 -4.05
N GLU A 109 -25.26 -5.37 -5.15
CA GLU A 109 -24.16 -4.47 -5.54
C GLU A 109 -23.97 -3.30 -4.57
N ARG A 110 -25.05 -2.75 -4.01
CA ARG A 110 -24.94 -1.67 -3.02
C ARG A 110 -24.19 -2.16 -1.79
N ASP A 111 -24.54 -3.34 -1.28
CA ASP A 111 -23.89 -3.91 -0.11
C ASP A 111 -22.43 -4.28 -0.41
N SER A 112 -22.15 -4.73 -1.63
CA SER A 112 -20.76 -4.92 -2.10
C SER A 112 -19.97 -3.61 -2.04
N VAL A 113 -20.52 -2.52 -2.57
CA VAL A 113 -19.89 -1.18 -2.55
C VAL A 113 -19.75 -0.67 -1.12
N ALA A 114 -20.72 -0.91 -0.24
CA ALA A 114 -20.65 -0.52 1.17
C ALA A 114 -19.53 -1.27 1.92
N MET A 115 -19.35 -2.56 1.66
CA MET A 115 -18.26 -3.34 2.23
C MET A 115 -16.89 -2.87 1.74
N LEU A 116 -16.76 -2.55 0.44
CA LEU A 116 -15.53 -1.97 -0.10
C LEU A 116 -15.24 -0.61 0.53
N GLU A 117 -16.25 0.25 0.68
CA GLU A 117 -16.07 1.59 1.27
C GLU A 117 -15.60 1.50 2.73
N GLN A 118 -16.21 0.62 3.52
CA GLN A 118 -15.76 0.33 4.88
C GLN A 118 -14.32 -0.21 4.91
N ALA A 119 -13.95 -1.08 3.98
CA ALA A 119 -12.59 -1.60 3.87
C ALA A 119 -11.57 -0.48 3.54
N GLU A 120 -11.92 0.46 2.66
CA GLU A 120 -11.07 1.63 2.37
C GLU A 120 -10.95 2.58 3.56
N ALA A 121 -12.02 2.74 4.35
CA ALA A 121 -11.99 3.54 5.57
C ALA A 121 -11.09 2.91 6.64
N GLU A 122 -11.19 1.59 6.87
CA GLU A 122 -10.29 0.85 7.76
C GLU A 122 -8.83 0.98 7.30
N ARG A 123 -8.60 0.97 5.98
CA ARG A 123 -7.26 1.12 5.41
C ARG A 123 -6.70 2.53 5.55
N LEU A 124 -7.52 3.58 5.46
CA LEU A 124 -7.10 4.95 5.78
C LEU A 124 -6.54 5.01 7.20
N VAL A 125 -7.24 4.43 8.18
CA VAL A 125 -6.79 4.35 9.56
C VAL A 125 -5.46 3.60 9.67
N ASN A 126 -5.30 2.49 8.94
CA ASN A 126 -4.05 1.72 8.93
C ASN A 126 -2.88 2.53 8.35
N TYR A 127 -3.08 3.28 7.26
CA TYR A 127 -2.04 4.15 6.71
C TYR A 127 -1.67 5.29 7.66
N GLU A 128 -2.65 5.90 8.32
CA GLU A 128 -2.41 6.93 9.33
C GLU A 128 -1.62 6.38 10.52
N ALA A 129 -1.95 5.18 11.00
CA ALA A 129 -1.20 4.52 12.06
C ALA A 129 0.24 4.17 11.61
N GLN A 130 0.41 3.58 10.42
CA GLN A 130 1.71 3.20 9.88
C GLN A 130 2.63 4.43 9.70
N ARG A 131 2.08 5.55 9.22
CA ARG A 131 2.78 6.84 9.07
C ARG A 131 3.49 7.28 10.36
N ASP A 132 2.91 6.97 11.51
CA ASP A 132 3.43 7.38 12.82
C ASP A 132 4.44 6.38 13.39
N LEU A 133 4.57 5.19 12.77
CA LEU A 133 5.51 4.13 13.16
C LEU A 133 6.74 4.08 12.26
N VAL A 134 6.60 4.40 10.97
CA VAL A 134 7.70 4.33 10.00
C VAL A 134 8.45 5.65 9.87
N ILE A 135 9.70 5.58 9.39
CA ILE A 135 10.56 6.76 9.17
C ILE A 135 11.09 6.79 7.73
N GLY A 136 11.85 7.85 7.42
CA GLY A 136 12.64 7.91 6.19
C GLY A 136 11.79 7.86 4.90
N PRO A 137 12.27 7.18 3.84
CA PRO A 137 11.59 7.13 2.55
C PRO A 137 10.18 6.51 2.62
N VAL A 138 9.97 5.54 3.49
CA VAL A 138 8.67 4.87 3.67
C VAL A 138 7.63 5.89 4.14
N ARG A 139 7.96 6.68 5.17
CA ARG A 139 7.08 7.72 5.69
C ARG A 139 6.75 8.78 4.64
N VAL A 140 7.74 9.19 3.86
CA VAL A 140 7.57 10.17 2.77
C VAL A 140 6.61 9.61 1.70
N CYS A 141 6.77 8.34 1.30
CA CYS A 141 5.87 7.69 0.36
C CYS A 141 4.43 7.61 0.89
N ILE A 142 4.24 7.25 2.17
CA ILE A 142 2.90 7.20 2.78
C ILE A 142 2.24 8.57 2.73
N LEU A 143 2.95 9.62 3.13
CA LEU A 143 2.42 10.98 3.22
C LEU A 143 2.07 11.60 1.87
N ASN A 144 2.97 11.46 0.90
CA ASN A 144 2.87 12.21 -0.36
C ASN A 144 2.14 11.44 -1.44
N GLU A 145 2.14 10.10 -1.38
CA GLU A 145 1.63 9.26 -2.46
C GLU A 145 0.44 8.41 -1.98
N LEU A 146 0.61 7.62 -0.91
CA LEU A 146 -0.38 6.60 -0.56
C LEU A 146 -1.62 7.19 0.12
N LEU A 147 -1.46 8.06 1.14
CA LEU A 147 -2.60 8.66 1.85
C LEU A 147 -3.48 9.52 0.94
N PRO A 148 -2.95 10.43 0.10
CA PRO A 148 -3.78 11.20 -0.82
C PRO A 148 -4.56 10.30 -1.78
N ALA A 149 -3.90 9.33 -2.41
CA ALA A 149 -4.53 8.39 -3.33
C ALA A 149 -5.58 7.50 -2.63
N GLN A 150 -5.32 7.11 -1.38
CA GLN A 150 -6.27 6.36 -0.56
C GLN A 150 -7.53 7.20 -0.24
N HIS A 151 -7.37 8.48 0.08
CA HIS A 151 -8.51 9.38 0.28
C HIS A 151 -9.36 9.53 -1.00
N GLU A 152 -8.73 9.60 -2.17
CA GLU A 152 -9.42 9.66 -3.45
C GLU A 152 -10.25 8.39 -3.72
N THR A 153 -9.65 7.21 -3.52
CA THR A 153 -10.34 5.92 -3.66
C THR A 153 -11.56 5.85 -2.73
N HIS A 154 -11.37 6.17 -1.44
CA HIS A 154 -12.44 6.18 -0.46
C HIS A 154 -13.55 7.16 -0.86
N LEU A 155 -13.20 8.39 -1.24
CA LEU A 155 -14.19 9.40 -1.67
C LEU A 155 -14.99 8.95 -2.90
N ALA A 156 -14.35 8.30 -3.87
CA ALA A 156 -15.03 7.76 -5.04
C ALA A 156 -16.09 6.71 -4.65
N LEU A 157 -15.73 5.77 -3.77
CA LEU A 157 -16.68 4.79 -3.25
C LEU A 157 -17.80 5.41 -2.40
N SER A 158 -17.47 6.33 -1.47
CA SER A 158 -18.49 6.99 -0.66
C SER A 158 -19.47 7.79 -1.53
N THR A 159 -19.01 8.34 -2.66
CA THR A 159 -19.85 9.08 -3.62
C THR A 159 -20.76 8.12 -4.39
N LEU A 160 -20.21 7.02 -4.92
CA LEU A 160 -21.00 5.97 -5.56
C LEU A 160 -22.07 5.42 -4.61
N LEU A 161 -21.68 5.06 -3.38
CA LEU A 161 -22.60 4.49 -2.39
C LEU A 161 -23.75 5.44 -2.03
N LYS A 162 -23.52 6.75 -2.01
CA LYS A 162 -24.57 7.75 -1.78
C LYS A 162 -25.55 7.84 -2.95
N ASN A 163 -25.08 7.60 -4.18
CA ASN A 163 -25.87 7.71 -5.40
C ASN A 163 -26.65 6.44 -5.74
N LEU A 164 -26.19 5.27 -5.26
CA LEU A 164 -26.93 4.02 -5.42
C LEU A 164 -28.27 4.09 -4.67
N PRO A 165 -29.35 3.49 -5.20
CA PRO A 165 -30.62 3.40 -4.48
C PRO A 165 -30.46 2.53 -3.23
N LYS A 166 -31.12 2.89 -2.12
CA LYS A 166 -31.19 2.01 -0.96
C LYS A 166 -32.00 0.76 -1.33
N ALA A 167 -31.60 -0.40 -0.83
CA ALA A 167 -32.43 -1.59 -0.94
C ALA A 167 -33.80 -1.32 -0.31
N ALA A 168 -34.87 -1.76 -0.97
CA ALA A 168 -36.25 -1.63 -0.51
C ALA A 168 -36.56 -2.55 0.67
#